data_AF-A0A9D5HEQ1-F1
#
_entry.id   AF-A0A9D5HEQ1-F1
#
_cell.length_a   1.000
_cell.length_b   1.000
_cell.length_c   1.000
_cell.angle_alpha   90.00
_cell.angle_beta   90.00
_cell.angle_gamma   90.00
#
_symmetry.space_group_name_H-M   'P 1'
#
loop_
_entity.id
_entity.type
_entity.pdbx_description
1 polymer ?
#
loop_
_entity_poly.entity_id
_entity_poly.type
_entity_poly.pdbx_seq_one_letter_code
_entity_poly.pdbx_strand_id
1 'polypeptide(L)'
;MRNDNASKAHCSDLHHGHHRCSGCFQPSKAGQDVHVVEVYSGIKQQVKDLGLISDDQIPVKVGFSETSIMSSCVKPIQKKGLEPIVLLHGFDSSCLEWRYTYPLLENAGLETWAVDVLGWGFSDLEPRPACSVGAKREHLYQLWRSYIDRPMVLVGPSLGAAVSIDFAANHPEAVCFSLRKFLCSLFRGIDLKVLA
;
A
#
# COMPACT_ATOMS: atom_id res chain seq x y z
N MET A 1 36.60 -3.67 31.09
CA MET A 1 36.06 -4.15 29.80
C MET A 1 34.88 -3.29 29.39
N ARG A 2 35.15 -2.19 28.71
CA ARG A 2 34.23 -1.43 27.85
C ARG A 2 35.12 -0.88 26.75
N ASN A 3 34.90 -1.30 25.52
CA ASN A 3 35.66 -0.83 24.36
C ASN A 3 34.70 0.02 23.52
N ASP A 4 34.90 1.33 23.62
CA ASP A 4 34.46 2.30 22.64
C ASP A 4 35.36 2.17 21.42
N ASN A 5 34.79 2.04 20.22
CA ASN A 5 35.50 2.37 18.99
C ASN A 5 34.50 2.83 17.93
N ALA A 6 34.27 4.14 17.93
CA ALA A 6 33.72 4.87 16.80
C ALA A 6 34.81 4.97 15.72
N SER A 7 34.60 4.30 14.59
CA SER A 7 35.41 4.48 13.39
C SER A 7 34.65 5.38 12.41
N LYS A 8 35.20 6.59 12.24
CA LYS A 8 34.82 7.60 11.26
C LYS A 8 34.85 7.03 9.84
N ALA A 9 33.77 7.19 9.08
CA ALA A 9 33.82 7.08 7.62
C ALA A 9 34.02 8.48 7.03
N HIS A 10 35.18 8.66 6.39
CA HIS A 10 35.59 9.84 5.65
C HIS A 10 34.79 9.90 4.34
N CYS A 11 34.29 11.09 4.01
CA CYS A 11 33.56 11.37 2.77
C CYS A 11 34.58 11.86 1.73
N SER A 12 34.79 11.09 0.67
CA SER A 12 35.44 11.57 -0.55
C SER A 12 34.85 10.88 -1.76
N ASP A 13 34.53 11.71 -2.75
CA ASP A 13 34.39 11.44 -4.18
C ASP A 13 32.99 11.18 -4.75
N LEU A 14 32.45 12.30 -5.24
CA LEU A 14 31.46 12.43 -6.31
C LEU A 14 31.92 11.68 -7.57
N HIS A 15 31.17 10.64 -7.97
CA HIS A 15 31.06 10.28 -9.38
C HIS A 15 29.62 9.86 -9.70
N HIS A 16 29.13 10.38 -10.82
CA HIS A 16 27.80 10.16 -11.37
C HIS A 16 27.49 8.67 -11.51
N GLY A 17 26.54 8.16 -10.73
CA GLY A 17 26.05 6.80 -10.83
C GLY A 17 24.60 6.74 -10.39
N HIS A 18 23.74 6.18 -11.24
CA HIS A 18 22.36 5.85 -10.89
C HIS A 18 22.36 4.98 -9.63
N HIS A 19 22.00 5.57 -8.48
CA HIS A 19 21.82 4.84 -7.23
C HIS A 19 20.57 3.98 -7.35
N ARG A 20 20.77 2.68 -7.67
CA ARG A 20 19.77 1.65 -7.45
C ARG A 20 19.44 1.63 -5.95
N CYS A 21 18.17 1.84 -5.63
CA CYS A 21 17.63 1.67 -4.29
C CYS A 21 17.83 0.21 -3.87
N SER A 22 18.85 -0.05 -3.05
CA SER A 22 19.22 -1.38 -2.52
C SER A 22 18.23 -1.91 -1.47
N GLY A 23 17.14 -1.18 -1.19
CA GLY A 23 16.05 -1.58 -0.30
C GLY A 23 14.74 -1.97 -1.02
N CYS A 24 14.67 -1.83 -2.34
CA CYS A 24 13.61 -2.49 -3.10
C CYS A 24 14.00 -3.97 -3.15
N PHE A 25 13.25 -4.84 -2.47
CA PHE A 25 13.26 -6.27 -2.79
C PHE A 25 12.77 -6.41 -4.24
N GLN A 26 13.69 -6.25 -5.19
CA GLN A 26 13.50 -6.77 -6.53
C GLN A 26 13.60 -8.28 -6.33
N PRO A 27 12.54 -9.06 -6.64
CA PRO A 27 12.68 -10.50 -6.61
C PRO A 27 13.77 -10.82 -7.63
N SER A 28 14.95 -11.18 -7.12
CA SER A 28 16.06 -11.64 -7.93
C SER A 28 15.55 -12.76 -8.82
N LYS A 29 15.99 -12.77 -10.07
CA LYS A 29 15.80 -13.89 -10.99
C LYS A 29 16.49 -15.13 -10.41
N ALA A 30 15.83 -15.81 -9.48
CA ALA A 30 16.12 -17.14 -8.96
C ALA A 30 15.10 -17.38 -7.84
N GLY A 31 14.18 -18.32 -8.05
CA GLY A 31 13.26 -18.87 -7.05
C GLY A 31 12.71 -17.91 -6.00
N GLN A 32 11.47 -17.46 -6.16
CA GLN A 32 10.66 -17.33 -4.93
C GLN A 32 10.70 -18.72 -4.30
N ASP A 33 11.24 -18.84 -3.08
CA ASP A 33 11.20 -20.09 -2.32
C ASP A 33 9.79 -20.63 -2.43
N VAL A 34 9.64 -21.77 -3.11
CA VAL A 34 8.35 -22.39 -3.44
C VAL A 34 7.51 -22.52 -2.15
N HIS A 35 8.20 -22.72 -1.02
CA HIS A 35 7.67 -22.71 0.34
C HIS A 35 6.94 -21.42 0.75
N VAL A 36 7.45 -20.22 0.43
CA VAL A 36 6.78 -18.96 0.83
C VAL A 36 5.49 -18.79 0.03
N VAL A 37 5.52 -19.09 -1.27
CA VAL A 37 4.32 -18.99 -2.12
C VAL A 37 3.25 -20.00 -1.69
N GLU A 38 3.65 -21.23 -1.35
CA GLU A 38 2.75 -22.27 -0.83
C GLU A 38 2.18 -21.94 0.56
N VAL A 39 2.98 -21.35 1.44
CA VAL A 39 2.50 -20.90 2.76
C VAL A 39 1.49 -19.76 2.58
N TYR A 40 1.76 -18.78 1.72
CA TYR A 40 0.83 -17.68 1.45
C TYR A 40 -0.46 -18.14 0.77
N SER A 41 -0.40 -19.09 -0.16
CA SER A 41 -1.59 -19.65 -0.80
C SER A 41 -2.42 -20.50 0.19
N GLY A 42 -1.77 -21.26 1.08
CA GLY A 42 -2.42 -21.99 2.16
C GLY A 42 -3.10 -21.05 3.17
N ILE A 43 -2.43 -19.97 3.59
CA ILE A 43 -3.02 -18.94 4.45
C ILE A 43 -4.19 -18.25 3.73
N LYS A 44 -4.05 -17.91 2.44
CA LYS A 44 -5.12 -17.31 1.63
C LYS A 44 -6.36 -18.20 1.60
N GLN A 45 -6.20 -19.50 1.37
CA GLN A 45 -7.31 -20.45 1.33
C GLN A 45 -7.96 -20.61 2.70
N GLN A 46 -7.17 -20.79 3.76
CA GLN A 46 -7.68 -20.93 5.12
C GLN A 46 -8.43 -19.67 5.59
N VAL A 47 -7.93 -18.49 5.25
CA VAL A 47 -8.57 -17.21 5.57
C VAL A 47 -9.90 -17.04 4.83
N LYS A 48 -9.98 -17.49 3.57
CA LYS A 48 -11.24 -17.55 2.80
C LYS A 48 -12.23 -18.53 3.42
N ASP A 49 -11.77 -19.73 3.78
CA ASP A 49 -12.61 -20.76 4.40
C ASP A 49 -13.18 -20.29 5.75
N LEU A 50 -12.46 -19.41 6.46
CA LEU A 50 -12.91 -18.77 7.69
C LEU A 50 -13.82 -17.54 7.47
N GLY A 51 -14.09 -17.16 6.21
CA GLY A 51 -14.91 -16.00 5.85
C GLY A 51 -14.30 -14.65 6.27
N LEU A 52 -13.00 -14.62 6.56
CA LEU A 52 -12.29 -13.42 7.03
C LEU A 52 -11.89 -12.47 5.90
N ILE A 53 -11.86 -12.98 4.67
CA ILE A 53 -11.78 -12.20 3.42
C ILE A 53 -12.88 -12.75 2.52
N SER A 54 -13.67 -11.88 1.89
CA SER A 54 -14.63 -12.32 0.88
C SER A 54 -13.91 -12.75 -0.41
N ASP A 55 -14.54 -13.61 -1.21
CA ASP A 55 -14.03 -13.95 -2.55
C ASP A 55 -13.96 -12.75 -3.52
N ASP A 56 -14.33 -11.56 -3.06
CA ASP A 56 -14.38 -10.33 -3.83
C ASP A 56 -12.99 -9.72 -4.03
N GLN A 57 -12.14 -10.38 -4.79
CA GLN A 57 -11.15 -9.62 -5.53
C GLN A 57 -11.88 -8.72 -6.52
N ILE A 58 -11.46 -7.46 -6.58
CA ILE A 58 -12.01 -6.48 -7.53
C ILE A 58 -11.05 -6.28 -8.69
N PRO A 59 -11.53 -6.26 -9.94
CA PRO A 59 -10.66 -5.99 -11.09
C PRO A 59 -10.24 -4.51 -11.10
N VAL A 60 -8.93 -4.25 -11.12
CA VAL A 60 -8.38 -2.90 -11.24
C VAL A 60 -7.59 -2.81 -12.55
N LYS A 61 -8.08 -1.98 -13.47
CA LYS A 61 -7.39 -1.74 -14.75
C LYS A 61 -6.30 -0.69 -14.56
N VAL A 62 -5.09 -1.00 -14.99
CA VAL A 62 -3.91 -0.10 -14.89
C VAL A 62 -3.29 0.13 -16.26
N GLY A 63 -2.58 1.24 -16.43
CA GLY A 63 -1.94 1.57 -17.72
C GLY A 63 -0.74 0.69 -18.10
N PHE A 64 -0.17 -0.06 -17.14
CA PHE A 64 1.04 -0.88 -17.34
C PHE A 64 0.74 -2.38 -17.47
N SER A 65 -0.53 -2.77 -17.59
CA SER A 65 -0.96 -4.16 -17.79
C SER A 65 -2.07 -4.21 -18.85
N GLU A 66 -2.07 -5.23 -19.70
CA GLU A 66 -3.16 -5.46 -20.68
C GLU A 66 -4.43 -6.00 -20.00
N THR A 67 -4.25 -6.75 -18.91
CA THR A 67 -5.32 -7.33 -18.11
C THR A 67 -5.53 -6.55 -16.80
N SER A 68 -6.74 -6.64 -16.24
CA SER A 68 -7.03 -6.12 -14.91
C SER A 68 -6.29 -6.91 -13.84
N ILE A 69 -5.77 -6.22 -12.84
CA ILE A 69 -5.19 -6.82 -11.63
C ILE A 69 -6.33 -7.16 -10.68
N MET A 70 -6.45 -8.43 -10.30
CA MET A 70 -7.49 -8.88 -9.37
C MET A 70 -7.07 -8.55 -7.93
N SER A 71 -7.51 -7.40 -7.46
CA SER A 71 -7.08 -6.79 -6.21
C SER A 71 -7.87 -7.32 -5.03
N SER A 72 -7.20 -7.84 -4.00
CA SER A 72 -7.90 -8.23 -2.78
C SER A 72 -8.22 -7.00 -1.94
N CYS A 73 -9.47 -6.92 -1.50
CA CYS A 73 -9.93 -5.89 -0.60
C CYS A 73 -11.12 -6.36 0.22
N VAL A 74 -11.35 -5.69 1.36
CA VAL A 74 -12.61 -5.74 2.09
C VAL A 74 -13.41 -4.51 1.69
N LYS A 75 -14.58 -4.73 1.08
CA LYS A 75 -15.51 -3.68 0.66
C LYS A 75 -16.42 -3.29 1.83
N PRO A 76 -16.82 -2.01 1.96
CA PRO A 76 -17.76 -1.57 2.98
C PRO A 76 -19.12 -2.27 2.80
N ILE A 77 -19.80 -2.56 3.92
CA ILE A 77 -21.17 -3.10 3.90
C ILE A 77 -22.14 -2.02 3.46
N GLN A 78 -21.87 -0.76 3.83
CA GLN A 78 -22.70 0.40 3.46
C GLN A 78 -21.85 1.47 2.79
N LYS A 79 -22.24 1.88 1.58
CA LYS A 79 -21.68 3.04 0.88
C LYS A 79 -22.37 4.33 1.32
N LYS A 80 -22.32 4.62 2.62
CA LYS A 80 -22.95 5.79 3.25
C LYS A 80 -21.90 6.47 4.11
N GLY A 81 -21.54 7.70 3.74
CA GLY A 81 -20.56 8.49 4.48
C GLY A 81 -20.02 9.61 3.61
N LEU A 82 -19.69 10.74 4.25
CA LEU A 82 -19.11 11.89 3.54
C LEU A 82 -17.68 11.60 3.06
N GLU A 83 -16.92 10.82 3.83
CA GLU A 83 -15.49 10.57 3.60
C GLU A 83 -15.15 9.10 3.89
N PRO A 84 -15.01 8.25 2.86
CA PRO A 84 -14.62 6.86 3.05
C PRO A 84 -13.23 6.75 3.69
N ILE A 85 -13.03 5.74 4.53
CA ILE A 85 -11.73 5.43 5.13
C ILE A 85 -11.11 4.28 4.32
N VAL A 86 -9.88 4.45 3.85
CA VAL A 86 -9.12 3.40 3.18
C VAL A 86 -7.92 3.02 4.03
N LEU A 87 -7.95 1.77 4.48
CA LEU A 87 -6.95 1.13 5.33
C LEU A 87 -5.91 0.42 4.47
N LEU A 88 -4.64 0.80 4.61
CA LEU A 88 -3.49 0.23 3.91
C LEU A 88 -2.57 -0.47 4.90
N HIS A 89 -2.24 -1.73 4.64
CA HIS A 89 -1.43 -2.57 5.54
C HIS A 89 0.07 -2.22 5.50
N GLY A 90 0.82 -2.74 6.47
CA GLY A 90 2.28 -2.61 6.56
C GLY A 90 3.06 -3.50 5.58
N PHE A 91 4.39 -3.43 5.61
CA PHE A 91 5.23 -4.35 4.83
C PHE A 91 4.98 -5.80 5.25
N ASP A 92 5.01 -6.73 4.30
CA ASP A 92 4.83 -8.18 4.54
C ASP A 92 3.48 -8.57 5.18
N SER A 93 2.42 -7.81 4.86
CA SER A 93 1.09 -7.95 5.44
C SER A 93 0.00 -7.97 4.35
N SER A 94 -1.27 -7.90 4.77
CA SER A 94 -2.45 -7.80 3.92
C SER A 94 -3.58 -7.05 4.63
N CYS A 95 -4.72 -6.90 3.97
CA CYS A 95 -5.94 -6.31 4.50
C CYS A 95 -6.41 -6.98 5.81
N LEU A 96 -5.97 -8.21 6.09
CA LEU A 96 -6.20 -8.91 7.37
C LEU A 96 -5.60 -8.24 8.59
N GLU A 97 -4.61 -7.38 8.42
CA GLU A 97 -4.08 -6.54 9.50
C GLU A 97 -5.21 -5.75 10.19
N TRP A 98 -6.27 -5.45 9.43
CA TRP A 98 -7.41 -4.66 9.88
C TRP A 98 -8.58 -5.47 10.41
N ARG A 99 -8.47 -6.81 10.56
CA ARG A 99 -9.60 -7.68 10.96
C ARG A 99 -10.29 -7.30 12.28
N TYR A 100 -9.59 -6.65 13.19
CA TYR A 100 -10.16 -6.17 14.46
C TYR A 100 -10.64 -4.71 14.39
N THR A 101 -10.01 -3.88 13.55
CA THR A 101 -10.34 -2.45 13.44
C THR A 101 -11.49 -2.21 12.47
N TYR A 102 -11.49 -2.90 11.33
CA TYR A 102 -12.51 -2.76 10.28
C TYR A 102 -13.94 -2.93 10.80
N PRO A 103 -14.28 -3.99 11.58
CA PRO A 103 -15.64 -4.15 12.10
C PRO A 103 -16.05 -3.03 13.05
N LEU A 104 -15.11 -2.45 13.81
CA LEU A 104 -15.40 -1.34 14.72
C LEU A 104 -15.74 -0.06 13.96
N LEU A 105 -15.05 0.20 12.85
CA LEU A 105 -15.32 1.36 11.98
C LEU A 105 -16.66 1.21 11.26
N GLU A 106 -16.96 0.02 10.70
CA GLU A 106 -18.26 -0.27 10.09
C GLU A 106 -19.40 -0.19 11.10
N ASN A 107 -19.22 -0.71 12.32
CA ASN A 107 -20.22 -0.61 13.40
C ASN A 107 -20.45 0.84 13.85
N ALA A 108 -19.45 1.72 13.71
CA ALA A 108 -19.58 3.15 13.93
C ALA A 108 -20.27 3.88 12.75
N GLY A 109 -20.64 3.15 11.69
CA GLY A 109 -21.30 3.71 10.51
C GLY A 109 -20.35 4.39 9.53
N LEU A 110 -19.05 4.09 9.60
CA LEU A 110 -18.04 4.66 8.70
C LEU A 110 -17.84 3.73 7.51
N GLU A 111 -18.04 4.23 6.30
CA GLU A 111 -17.72 3.52 5.07
C GLU A 111 -16.21 3.23 5.01
N THR A 112 -15.84 1.97 5.25
CA THR A 112 -14.44 1.57 5.38
C THR A 112 -14.05 0.57 4.30
N TRP A 113 -12.86 0.74 3.75
CA TRP A 113 -12.21 -0.18 2.84
C TRP A 113 -10.92 -0.67 3.46
N ALA A 114 -10.59 -1.94 3.31
CA ALA A 114 -9.23 -2.44 3.57
C ALA A 114 -8.67 -2.98 2.26
N VAL A 115 -7.54 -2.44 1.79
CA VAL A 115 -7.03 -2.70 0.44
C VAL A 115 -5.61 -3.26 0.52
N ASP A 116 -5.36 -4.33 -0.22
CA ASP A 116 -3.99 -4.82 -0.40
C ASP A 116 -3.19 -3.88 -1.30
N VAL A 117 -2.02 -3.47 -0.81
CA VAL A 117 -1.09 -2.66 -1.58
C VAL A 117 -0.52 -3.55 -2.69
N LEU A 118 -0.52 -3.05 -3.94
CA LEU A 118 0.00 -3.79 -5.09
C LEU A 118 1.38 -4.42 -4.79
N GLY A 119 1.52 -5.71 -5.09
CA GLY A 119 2.74 -6.47 -4.83
C GLY A 119 2.81 -7.15 -3.46
N TRP A 120 1.78 -6.97 -2.61
CA TRP A 120 1.65 -7.61 -1.30
C TRP A 120 0.24 -8.16 -1.09
N GLY A 121 0.06 -8.88 0.02
CA GLY A 121 -1.18 -9.50 0.40
C GLY A 121 -1.62 -10.59 -0.57
N PHE A 122 -2.89 -10.57 -0.94
CA PHE A 122 -3.56 -11.63 -1.69
C PHE A 122 -4.08 -11.17 -3.05
N SER A 123 -3.71 -9.97 -3.52
CA SER A 123 -3.97 -9.54 -4.90
C SER A 123 -3.29 -10.49 -5.89
N ASP A 124 -3.95 -10.78 -7.01
CA ASP A 124 -3.36 -11.59 -8.07
C ASP A 124 -2.26 -10.78 -8.76
N LEU A 125 -1.06 -11.36 -8.81
CA LEU A 125 0.13 -10.73 -9.36
C LEU A 125 0.59 -11.46 -10.62
N GLU A 126 -0.26 -12.23 -11.29
CA GLU A 126 0.09 -12.87 -12.56
C GLU A 126 -0.42 -12.08 -13.78
N PRO A 127 0.46 -11.69 -14.73
CA PRO A 127 1.93 -11.77 -14.68
C PRO A 127 2.53 -10.72 -13.75
N ARG A 128 3.69 -11.03 -13.11
CA ARG A 128 4.34 -10.21 -12.07
C ARG A 128 4.38 -8.72 -12.44
N PRO A 129 3.47 -7.89 -11.91
CA PRO A 129 3.42 -6.48 -12.29
C PRO A 129 4.64 -5.76 -11.71
N ALA A 130 5.00 -4.64 -12.33
CA ALA A 130 5.99 -3.75 -11.75
C ALA A 130 5.55 -3.38 -10.33
N CYS A 131 6.38 -3.69 -9.33
CA CYS A 131 6.10 -3.39 -7.92
C CYS A 131 6.78 -2.09 -7.46
N SER A 132 7.01 -1.15 -8.38
CA SER A 132 7.61 0.16 -8.09
C SER A 132 6.65 1.06 -7.32
N VAL A 133 7.17 2.13 -6.72
CA VAL A 133 6.35 3.16 -6.06
C VAL A 133 5.30 3.72 -7.03
N GLY A 134 5.70 4.08 -8.25
CA GLY A 134 4.79 4.59 -9.27
C GLY A 134 3.68 3.60 -9.65
N ALA A 135 3.98 2.30 -9.74
CA ALA A 135 2.97 1.29 -10.05
C ALA A 135 1.98 1.08 -8.89
N LYS A 136 2.45 1.12 -7.64
CA LYS A 136 1.57 1.07 -6.45
C LYS A 136 0.63 2.26 -6.40
N ARG A 137 1.15 3.46 -6.68
CA ARG A 137 0.37 4.70 -6.76
C ARG A 137 -0.69 4.64 -7.84
N GLU A 138 -0.31 4.30 -9.07
CA GLU A 138 -1.24 4.17 -10.20
C GLU A 138 -2.33 3.14 -9.90
N HIS A 139 -1.96 1.99 -9.35
CA HIS A 139 -2.93 0.97 -8.98
C HIS A 139 -3.94 1.45 -7.94
N LEU A 140 -3.48 2.09 -6.87
CA LEU A 140 -4.35 2.68 -5.85
C LEU A 140 -5.24 3.78 -6.45
N TYR A 141 -4.72 4.56 -7.39
CA TYR A 141 -5.47 5.61 -8.07
C TYR A 141 -6.60 5.04 -8.92
N GLN A 142 -6.32 3.99 -9.69
CA GLN A 142 -7.33 3.34 -10.53
C GLN A 142 -8.41 2.63 -9.70
N LEU A 143 -8.03 2.04 -8.56
CA LEU A 143 -8.99 1.50 -7.60
C LEU A 143 -9.88 2.62 -7.06
N TRP A 144 -9.27 3.71 -6.57
CA TRP A 144 -10.01 4.87 -6.09
C TRP A 144 -10.98 5.39 -7.15
N ARG A 145 -10.50 5.66 -8.36
CA ARG A 145 -11.30 6.20 -9.47
C ARG A 145 -12.44 5.28 -9.89
N SER A 146 -12.25 3.96 -9.82
CA SER A 146 -13.26 3.00 -10.29
C SER A 146 -14.33 2.69 -9.25
N TYR A 147 -13.98 2.75 -7.96
CA TYR A 147 -14.83 2.20 -6.90
C TYR A 147 -15.24 3.19 -5.81
N ILE A 148 -14.45 4.24 -5.60
CA ILE A 148 -14.63 5.23 -4.53
C ILE A 148 -15.04 6.58 -5.13
N ASP A 149 -14.27 7.08 -6.10
CA ASP A 149 -14.45 8.28 -6.92
C ASP A 149 -14.88 9.55 -6.15
N ARG A 150 -14.36 9.69 -4.93
CA ARG A 150 -14.54 10.86 -4.08
C ARG A 150 -13.44 10.96 -3.03
N PRO A 151 -13.18 12.14 -2.45
CA PRO A 151 -12.14 12.29 -1.44
C PRO A 151 -12.26 11.28 -0.29
N MET A 152 -11.17 10.58 0.01
CA MET A 152 -11.09 9.56 1.06
C MET A 152 -10.06 9.95 2.13
N VAL A 153 -10.15 9.31 3.28
CA VAL A 153 -9.12 9.36 4.33
C VAL A 153 -8.26 8.12 4.20
N LEU A 154 -6.95 8.31 4.04
CA LEU A 154 -5.98 7.23 3.98
C LEU A 154 -5.35 6.99 5.35
N VAL A 155 -5.34 5.72 5.78
CA VAL A 155 -4.77 5.30 7.05
C VAL A 155 -3.92 4.06 6.82
N GLY A 156 -2.67 4.08 7.28
CA GLY A 156 -1.82 2.90 7.24
C GLY A 156 -0.53 3.10 8.02
N PRO A 157 0.02 2.04 8.67
CA PRO A 157 1.32 2.08 9.30
C PRO A 157 2.45 1.77 8.30
N SER A 158 3.68 2.19 8.62
CA SER A 158 4.89 1.77 7.88
C SER A 158 4.78 1.97 6.35
N LEU A 159 4.79 0.89 5.56
CA LEU A 159 4.56 0.92 4.11
C LEU A 159 3.24 1.61 3.74
N GLY A 160 2.15 1.33 4.47
CA GLY A 160 0.85 1.97 4.26
C GLY A 160 0.90 3.47 4.48
N ALA A 161 1.71 3.94 5.44
CA ALA A 161 1.93 5.38 5.65
C ALA A 161 2.70 6.00 4.48
N ALA A 162 3.76 5.34 4.02
CA ALA A 162 4.57 5.79 2.88
C ALA A 162 3.73 5.89 1.60
N VAL A 163 2.92 4.86 1.30
CA VAL A 163 1.98 4.86 0.17
C VAL A 163 0.95 5.98 0.32
N SER A 164 0.43 6.21 1.54
CA SER A 164 -0.56 7.27 1.78
C SER A 164 -0.01 8.67 1.51
N ILE A 165 1.22 8.94 1.97
CA ILE A 165 1.89 10.24 1.76
C ILE A 165 2.19 10.44 0.27
N ASP A 166 2.77 9.42 -0.38
CA ASP A 166 3.08 9.44 -1.81
C ASP A 166 1.82 9.68 -2.66
N PHE A 167 0.74 8.97 -2.34
CA PHE A 167 -0.54 9.12 -3.02
C PHE A 167 -1.14 10.52 -2.82
N ALA A 168 -1.18 11.02 -1.59
CA ALA A 168 -1.72 12.35 -1.30
C ALA A 168 -0.94 13.49 -1.98
N ALA A 169 0.37 13.33 -2.14
CA ALA A 169 1.22 14.30 -2.83
C ALA A 169 0.94 14.37 -4.34
N ASN A 170 0.57 13.25 -4.95
CA ASN A 170 0.40 13.12 -6.41
C ASN A 170 -1.06 13.17 -6.87
N HIS A 171 -2.00 12.78 -6.01
CA HIS A 171 -3.45 12.76 -6.27
C HIS A 171 -4.20 13.48 -5.15
N PRO A 172 -3.91 14.77 -4.90
CA PRO A 172 -4.55 15.49 -3.81
C PRO A 172 -6.07 15.44 -3.92
N GLU A 173 -6.64 15.51 -5.13
CA GLU A 173 -8.08 15.43 -5.42
C GLU A 173 -8.77 14.21 -4.81
N ALA A 174 -8.04 13.12 -4.66
CA ALA A 174 -8.55 11.87 -4.10
C ALA A 174 -8.53 11.83 -2.57
N VAL A 175 -7.94 12.82 -1.89
CA VAL A 175 -7.74 12.80 -0.43
C VAL A 175 -8.44 13.98 0.27
N CYS A 176 -9.14 13.68 1.36
CA CYS A 176 -9.90 14.64 2.17
C CYS A 176 -9.04 15.81 2.71
N PHE A 177 -9.67 16.99 2.79
CA PHE A 177 -9.08 18.26 3.25
C PHE A 177 -8.54 18.24 4.69
N SER A 178 -9.13 17.44 5.59
CA SER A 178 -8.65 17.29 6.98
C SER A 178 -7.26 16.65 7.03
N LEU A 179 -7.02 15.61 6.21
CA LEU A 179 -5.70 15.00 6.07
C LEU A 179 -4.73 15.95 5.34
N ARG A 180 -5.21 16.69 4.32
CA ARG A 180 -4.38 17.70 3.62
C ARG A 180 -3.84 18.76 4.59
N LYS A 181 -4.67 19.29 5.49
CA LYS A 181 -4.23 20.26 6.50
C LYS A 181 -3.19 19.66 7.46
N PHE A 182 -3.38 18.40 7.87
CA PHE A 182 -2.43 17.70 8.74
C PHE A 182 -1.09 17.49 8.04
N LEU A 183 -1.07 16.97 6.81
CA LEU A 183 0.15 16.75 6.01
C LEU A 183 0.85 18.07 5.68
N CYS A 184 0.12 19.09 5.20
CA CYS A 184 0.69 20.42 4.98
C CYS A 184 1.26 21.04 6.27
N SER A 185 0.69 20.72 7.44
CA SER A 185 1.22 21.16 8.73
C SER A 185 2.44 20.36 9.18
N LEU A 186 2.49 19.05 8.96
CA LEU A 186 3.61 18.17 9.31
C LEU A 186 4.85 18.43 8.44
N PHE A 187 4.63 18.74 7.16
CA PHE A 187 5.68 18.94 6.17
C PHE A 187 5.92 20.41 5.83
N ARG A 188 5.54 21.37 6.69
CA ARG A 188 5.93 22.78 6.51
C ARG A 188 7.46 22.87 6.41
N GLY A 189 7.96 23.20 5.22
CA GLY A 189 9.38 23.35 4.93
C GLY A 189 10.04 22.17 4.20
N ILE A 190 9.32 21.08 3.96
CA ILE A 190 9.77 20.00 3.07
C ILE A 190 8.98 20.13 1.77
N ASP A 191 9.67 20.48 0.69
CA ASP A 191 9.06 20.45 -0.64
C ASP A 191 8.69 19.00 -0.95
N LEU A 192 7.40 18.69 -0.96
CA LEU A 192 6.87 17.34 -1.23
C LEU A 192 7.33 16.81 -2.61
N LYS A 193 7.83 17.67 -3.50
CA LYS A 193 8.47 17.28 -4.77
C LYS A 193 9.85 16.61 -4.61
N VAL A 194 10.50 16.75 -3.44
CA VAL A 194 11.85 16.19 -3.18
C VAL A 194 11.79 14.73 -2.71
N LEU A 195 10.60 14.21 -2.40
CA LEU A 195 10.39 12.82 -1.98
C LEU A 195 9.93 11.89 -3.12
N ALA A 196 9.84 12.40 -4.36
CA ALA A 196 9.41 11.65 -5.55
C ALA A 196 10.58 11.30 -6.48
#